data_AF-A0A8H3D283-F1
#
_entry.id   AF-A0A8H3D283-F1
#
_cell.length_a   1.000
_cell.length_b   1.000
_cell.length_c   1.000
_cell.angle_alpha   90.00
_cell.angle_beta   90.00
_cell.angle_gamma   90.00
#
_symmetry.space_group_name_H-M   'P 1'
#
loop_
_entity.id
_entity.type
_entity.pdbx_description
1 polymer ?
#
loop_
_entity_poly.entity_id
_entity_poly.type
_entity_poly.pdbx_seq_one_letter_code
_entity_poly.pdbx_strand_id
1 'polypeptide(L)'
;MNPETSSGPLLTIRDVKKQSVNFVLEGVELAFANSVRRVCMADLPTVAIDLVEIEGNTTVLPDEFLAHRLGMVPLISTNCDEALRYTRDCTCISRCKYCSVELYLNVSSTNQPVDITSNNLDIVPSGGGEFGGDDEGEEGDELQKRPPNFGLPVGKDDPNTPPVLLCRIRKGQELRLRCIAKKGTAKEHAKWSPCTGVGFEYDPHNKLRHTTYWCEVDARAEWPLSENAKEEEPPRDDESFDYMAKPEKFYFDVETDGKVAPREVVLKGLIELQTKLGNIIHGLTSRNEFDGDTVAAGVAAPQANGGRPQQNGWGAAASPAQNSGGWGAASPANGAGGWGSTSPRGGGAWGSGGGAAWGGSPNPNAGGSNAWGSASPNRGGGWSV
;
A
#
# COMPACT_ATOMS: atom_id res chain seq x y z
N MET A 1 24.32 24.61 34.18
CA MET A 1 24.60 24.02 32.86
C MET A 1 23.28 23.50 32.34
N ASN A 2 22.61 24.26 31.48
CA ASN A 2 21.46 23.73 30.74
C ASN A 2 22.04 22.83 29.64
N PRO A 3 21.75 21.52 29.63
CA PRO A 3 21.94 20.77 28.40
C PRO A 3 20.99 21.41 27.39
N GLU A 4 21.53 21.79 26.23
CA GLU A 4 20.69 22.12 25.07
C GLU A 4 19.85 20.88 24.77
N THR A 5 18.61 20.88 25.25
CA THR A 5 17.59 19.91 24.86
C THR A 5 17.42 20.07 23.37
N SER A 6 17.96 19.13 22.59
CA SER A 6 17.71 19.02 21.16
C SER A 6 16.19 19.01 20.97
N SER A 7 15.63 20.10 20.44
CA SER A 7 14.19 20.33 20.32
C SER A 7 13.53 19.48 19.21
N GLY A 8 14.10 18.32 18.90
CA GLY A 8 13.68 17.45 17.81
C GLY A 8 13.14 16.12 18.31
N PRO A 9 12.56 15.31 17.40
CA PRO A 9 12.11 13.96 17.70
C PRO A 9 13.23 13.12 18.33
N LEU A 10 12.93 12.42 19.41
CA LEU A 10 13.85 11.49 20.06
C LEU A 10 13.42 10.06 19.77
N LEU A 11 14.37 9.22 19.35
CA LEU A 11 14.16 7.81 19.05
C LEU A 11 15.01 6.95 19.99
N THR A 12 14.37 6.13 20.82
CA THR A 12 15.03 5.21 21.74
C THR A 12 14.73 3.78 21.33
N ILE A 13 15.74 3.05 20.83
CA ILE A 13 15.59 1.64 20.46
C ILE A 13 15.70 0.78 21.72
N ARG A 14 14.72 -0.10 21.94
CA ARG A 14 14.74 -1.06 23.05
C ARG A 14 15.35 -2.38 22.63
N ASP A 15 14.89 -2.94 21.51
CA ASP A 15 15.30 -4.24 21.03
C ASP A 15 15.28 -4.31 19.51
N VAL A 16 16.24 -5.06 18.95
CA VAL A 16 16.36 -5.30 17.51
C VAL A 16 16.57 -6.79 17.30
N LYS A 17 15.56 -7.44 16.74
CA LYS A 17 15.59 -8.85 16.33
C LYS A 17 15.72 -8.95 14.80
N LYS A 18 15.86 -10.19 14.30
CA LYS A 18 15.91 -10.48 12.85
C LYS A 18 14.67 -9.96 12.10
N GLN A 19 13.49 -10.09 12.73
CA GLN A 19 12.19 -9.78 12.11
C GLN A 19 11.38 -8.73 12.87
N SER A 20 11.87 -8.20 14.00
CA SER A 20 11.19 -7.12 14.70
C SER A 20 12.12 -6.04 15.21
N VAL A 21 11.61 -4.82 15.35
CA VAL A 21 12.28 -3.71 16.01
C VAL A 21 11.32 -3.01 16.96
N ASN A 22 11.69 -2.97 18.24
CA ASN A 22 10.94 -2.30 19.29
C ASN A 22 11.64 -0.99 19.63
N PHE A 23 10.91 0.13 19.52
CA PHE A 23 11.45 1.45 19.80
C PHE A 23 10.39 2.39 20.35
N VAL A 24 10.85 3.45 21.00
CA VAL A 24 10.03 4.53 21.53
C VAL A 24 10.34 5.79 20.74
N LEU A 25 9.28 6.48 20.31
CA LEU A 25 9.35 7.76 19.63
C LEU A 25 8.77 8.84 20.54
N GLU A 26 9.56 9.88 20.83
CA GLU A 26 9.22 10.99 21.72
C GLU A 26 9.38 12.33 21.00
N GLY A 27 8.69 13.36 21.49
CA GLY A 27 8.82 14.72 20.94
C GLY A 27 8.16 14.89 19.56
N VAL A 28 7.15 14.08 19.25
CA VAL A 28 6.37 14.17 18.00
C VAL A 28 4.88 14.27 18.29
N GLU A 29 4.09 14.71 17.31
CA GLU A 29 2.64 14.67 17.41
C GLU A 29 2.08 13.28 17.06
N LEU A 30 0.93 12.92 17.65
CA LEU A 30 0.21 11.67 17.36
C LEU A 30 -0.06 11.49 15.85
N ALA A 31 -0.36 12.58 15.14
CA ALA A 31 -0.60 12.55 13.70
C ALA A 31 0.65 12.12 12.93
N PHE A 32 1.83 12.60 13.33
CA PHE A 32 3.11 12.21 12.73
C PHE A 32 3.42 10.74 13.03
N ALA A 33 3.32 10.32 14.30
CA ALA A 33 3.56 8.94 14.71
C ALA A 33 2.65 7.95 13.94
N ASN A 34 1.35 8.23 13.85
CA ASN A 34 0.42 7.41 13.08
C ASN A 34 0.71 7.45 11.57
N SER A 35 1.22 8.57 11.03
CA SER A 35 1.63 8.64 9.63
C SER A 35 2.81 7.73 9.34
N VAL A 36 3.83 7.71 10.20
CA VAL A 36 4.96 6.78 10.11
C VAL A 36 4.48 5.33 10.13
N ARG A 37 3.57 4.99 11.06
CA ARG A 37 2.94 3.65 11.12
C ARG A 37 2.31 3.25 9.79
N ARG A 38 1.50 4.14 9.21
CA ARG A 38 0.77 3.86 7.96
C ARG A 38 1.71 3.70 6.77
N VAL A 39 2.75 4.53 6.68
CA VAL A 39 3.72 4.46 5.59
C VAL A 39 4.50 3.14 5.64
N CYS A 40 4.96 2.72 6.82
CA CYS A 40 5.67 1.45 7.01
C CYS A 40 4.85 0.25 6.51
N MET A 41 3.53 0.25 6.77
CA MET A 41 2.66 -0.86 6.38
C MET A 41 2.29 -0.87 4.89
N ALA A 42 2.05 0.30 4.29
CA ALA A 42 1.30 0.38 3.03
C ALA A 42 2.06 0.98 1.84
N ASP A 43 3.07 1.81 2.10
CA ASP A 43 3.66 2.68 1.09
C ASP A 43 5.07 2.27 0.66
N LEU A 44 5.68 1.34 1.37
CA LEU A 44 7.01 0.86 1.04
C LEU A 44 6.99 -0.05 -0.19
N PRO A 45 7.87 0.19 -1.19
CA PRO A 45 7.96 -0.66 -2.35
C PRO A 45 8.63 -1.99 -2.00
N THR A 46 8.01 -3.08 -2.44
CA THR A 46 8.60 -4.43 -2.37
C THR A 46 8.41 -5.18 -3.68
N VAL A 47 9.05 -6.33 -3.81
CA VAL A 47 8.91 -7.24 -4.96
C VAL A 47 8.03 -8.42 -4.56
N ALA A 48 7.05 -8.73 -5.40
CA ALA A 48 6.22 -9.92 -5.27
C ALA A 48 5.84 -10.47 -6.64
N ILE A 49 5.52 -11.76 -6.70
CA ILE A 49 5.05 -12.40 -7.93
C ILE A 49 3.70 -11.77 -8.34
N ASP A 50 3.62 -11.33 -9.58
CA ASP A 50 2.44 -10.63 -10.11
C ASP A 50 1.81 -11.33 -11.29
N LEU A 51 2.64 -11.91 -12.17
CA LEU A 51 2.17 -12.68 -13.31
C LEU A 51 2.76 -14.09 -13.22
N VAL A 52 1.93 -15.10 -13.48
CA VAL A 52 2.32 -16.51 -13.52
C VAL A 52 1.92 -17.08 -14.87
N GLU A 53 2.91 -17.49 -15.65
CA GLU A 53 2.74 -18.20 -16.92
C GLU A 53 2.83 -19.70 -16.62
N ILE A 54 1.74 -20.44 -16.81
CA ILE A 54 1.67 -21.89 -16.53
C ILE A 54 1.85 -22.63 -17.85
N GLU A 55 2.92 -23.42 -17.95
CA GLU A 55 3.21 -24.25 -19.13
C GLU A 55 2.56 -25.63 -19.00
N GLY A 56 2.55 -26.18 -17.78
CA GLY A 56 1.93 -27.47 -17.49
C GLY A 56 1.51 -27.56 -16.03
N ASN A 57 0.23 -27.82 -15.79
CA ASN A 57 -0.33 -28.09 -14.48
C ASN A 57 -1.19 -29.35 -14.54
N THR A 58 -0.66 -30.46 -14.03
CA THR A 58 -1.44 -31.71 -13.82
C THR A 58 -1.71 -31.96 -12.34
N THR A 59 -1.52 -30.92 -11.51
CA THR A 59 -1.76 -30.99 -10.07
C THR A 59 -3.25 -30.97 -9.75
N VAL A 60 -3.60 -31.17 -8.48
CA VAL A 60 -4.98 -31.10 -8.01
C VAL A 60 -5.48 -29.66 -7.83
N LEU A 61 -4.57 -28.68 -7.83
CA LEU A 61 -4.91 -27.28 -7.60
C LEU A 61 -5.11 -26.57 -8.94
N PRO A 62 -6.19 -25.78 -9.08
CA PRO A 62 -6.38 -24.99 -10.28
C PRO A 62 -5.35 -23.85 -10.37
N ASP A 63 -5.18 -23.36 -11.59
CA ASP A 63 -4.15 -22.40 -11.98
C ASP A 63 -4.21 -21.10 -11.15
N GLU A 64 -5.41 -20.54 -11.01
CA GLU A 64 -5.64 -19.30 -10.25
C GLU A 64 -5.34 -19.46 -8.75
N PHE A 65 -5.53 -20.66 -8.21
CA PHE A 65 -5.24 -20.94 -6.81
C PHE A 65 -3.73 -21.02 -6.58
N LEU A 66 -2.99 -21.64 -7.50
CA LEU A 66 -1.53 -21.64 -7.47
C LEU A 66 -0.97 -20.23 -7.66
N ALA A 67 -1.50 -19.47 -8.63
CA ALA A 67 -1.08 -18.09 -8.89
C ALA A 67 -1.28 -17.19 -7.67
N HIS A 68 -2.42 -17.29 -6.99
CA HIS A 68 -2.67 -16.54 -5.76
C HIS A 68 -1.67 -16.88 -4.65
N ARG A 69 -1.39 -18.18 -4.44
CA ARG A 69 -0.41 -18.63 -3.43
C ARG A 69 1.01 -18.18 -3.75
N LEU A 70 1.43 -18.27 -5.01
CA LEU A 70 2.72 -17.77 -5.49
C LEU A 70 2.86 -16.27 -5.25
N GLY A 71 1.80 -15.50 -5.46
CA GLY A 71 1.77 -14.07 -5.18
C GLY A 71 2.05 -13.72 -3.71
N MET A 72 1.72 -14.61 -2.77
CA MET A 72 1.93 -14.41 -1.33
C MET A 72 3.28 -14.93 -0.83
N VAL A 73 4.12 -15.52 -1.69
CA VAL A 73 5.48 -15.93 -1.30
C VAL A 73 6.34 -14.69 -1.09
N PRO A 74 6.94 -14.50 0.11
CA PRO A 74 7.79 -13.35 0.36
C PRO A 74 9.10 -13.48 -0.42
N LEU A 75 9.43 -12.47 -1.22
CA LEU A 75 10.69 -12.36 -1.96
C LEU A 75 11.58 -11.28 -1.34
N ILE A 76 12.88 -11.57 -1.25
CA ILE A 76 13.86 -10.63 -0.70
C ILE A 76 13.86 -9.35 -1.54
N SER A 77 13.57 -8.23 -0.88
CA SER A 77 13.29 -6.92 -1.47
C SER A 77 14.18 -5.81 -0.86
N THR A 78 15.32 -6.18 -0.31
CA THR A 78 16.33 -5.22 0.18
C THR A 78 16.70 -4.24 -0.93
N ASN A 79 16.73 -2.95 -0.61
CA ASN A 79 16.97 -1.87 -1.56
C ASN A 79 16.01 -1.79 -2.79
N CYS A 80 14.78 -2.31 -2.70
CA CYS A 80 13.82 -2.37 -3.83
C CYS A 80 13.50 -1.03 -4.51
N ASP A 81 13.59 0.08 -3.79
CA ASP A 81 13.40 1.44 -4.30
C ASP A 81 14.37 1.77 -5.42
N GLU A 82 15.64 1.39 -5.31
CA GLU A 82 16.67 1.63 -6.32
C GLU A 82 17.05 0.39 -7.14
N ALA A 83 16.76 -0.81 -6.62
CA ALA A 83 17.15 -2.08 -7.26
C ALA A 83 16.20 -2.55 -8.38
N LEU A 84 15.01 -1.95 -8.48
CA LEU A 84 14.00 -2.32 -9.47
C LEU A 84 13.16 -1.09 -9.86
N ARG A 85 12.98 -0.84 -11.16
CA ARG A 85 12.02 0.16 -11.65
C ARG A 85 10.59 -0.37 -11.50
N TYR A 86 9.63 0.53 -11.32
CA TYR A 86 8.23 0.15 -11.52
C TYR A 86 8.00 -0.21 -12.98
N THR A 87 7.32 -1.33 -13.25
CA THR A 87 7.04 -1.78 -14.63
C THR A 87 6.25 -0.73 -15.43
N ARG A 88 5.35 0.01 -14.78
CA ARG A 88 4.58 1.11 -15.39
C ARG A 88 5.40 2.34 -15.78
N ASP A 89 6.57 2.52 -15.18
CA ASP A 89 7.46 3.66 -15.42
C ASP A 89 8.65 3.24 -16.31
N CYS A 90 8.71 1.98 -16.72
CA CYS A 90 9.77 1.45 -17.56
C CYS A 90 9.47 1.70 -19.03
N THR A 91 10.52 1.93 -19.83
CA THR A 91 10.44 2.18 -21.28
C THR A 91 10.32 0.91 -22.13
N CYS A 92 10.40 -0.27 -21.52
CA CYS A 92 10.16 -1.54 -22.21
C CYS A 92 8.67 -1.73 -22.55
N ILE A 93 8.38 -2.55 -23.56
CA ILE A 93 7.03 -2.87 -24.02
C ILE A 93 6.24 -3.68 -22.97
N SER A 94 6.90 -4.62 -22.28
CA SER A 94 6.20 -5.50 -21.34
C SER A 94 6.96 -5.74 -20.04
N ARG A 95 8.19 -6.25 -20.14
CA ARG A 95 9.08 -6.53 -19.02
C ARG A 95 10.50 -6.60 -19.52
N CYS A 96 11.44 -6.18 -18.68
CA CYS A 96 12.86 -6.33 -18.93
C CYS A 96 13.60 -6.65 -17.62
N LYS A 97 14.91 -6.84 -17.74
CA LYS A 97 15.82 -7.09 -16.61
C LYS A 97 15.81 -5.99 -15.54
N TYR A 98 15.44 -4.75 -15.89
CA TYR A 98 15.45 -3.59 -14.98
C TYR A 98 14.13 -3.38 -14.20
N CYS A 99 13.01 -3.93 -14.68
CA CYS A 99 11.68 -3.69 -14.08
C CYS A 99 10.96 -4.95 -13.60
N SER A 100 11.57 -6.13 -13.77
CA SER A 100 11.03 -7.40 -13.27
C SER A 100 12.13 -8.38 -12.85
N VAL A 101 11.76 -9.35 -12.01
CA VAL A 101 12.57 -10.53 -11.69
C VAL A 101 11.80 -11.77 -12.11
N GLU A 102 12.45 -12.65 -12.84
CA GLU A 102 11.82 -13.87 -13.34
C GLU A 102 12.26 -15.08 -12.51
N LEU A 103 11.29 -15.87 -12.06
CA LEU A 103 11.50 -17.14 -11.39
C LEU A 103 10.89 -18.27 -12.20
N TYR A 104 11.46 -19.46 -12.09
CA TYR A 104 11.00 -20.65 -12.78
C TYR A 104 10.84 -21.80 -11.78
N LEU A 105 9.81 -22.62 -12.00
CA LEU A 105 9.53 -23.81 -11.21
C LEU A 105 9.22 -24.96 -12.15
N ASN A 106 9.98 -26.04 -12.03
CA ASN A 106 9.78 -27.27 -12.80
C ASN A 106 9.99 -28.47 -11.90
N VAL A 107 8.90 -29.10 -11.49
CA VAL A 107 8.92 -30.26 -10.60
C VAL A 107 7.97 -31.32 -11.12
N SER A 108 8.45 -32.56 -11.20
CA SER A 108 7.65 -33.74 -11.56
C SER A 108 7.86 -34.86 -10.53
N SER A 109 6.80 -35.63 -10.28
CA SER A 109 6.84 -36.76 -9.32
C SER A 109 6.80 -38.09 -10.07
N THR A 110 7.85 -38.90 -9.88
CA THR A 110 7.98 -40.21 -10.55
C THR A 110 7.41 -41.36 -9.73
N ASN A 111 7.63 -41.39 -8.42
CA ASN A 111 7.26 -42.55 -7.58
C ASN A 111 6.63 -42.20 -6.23
N GLN A 112 7.05 -41.12 -5.57
CA GLN A 112 6.59 -40.73 -4.23
C GLN A 112 5.93 -39.36 -4.25
N PRO A 113 4.98 -39.07 -3.33
CA PRO A 113 4.46 -37.72 -3.18
C PRO A 113 5.57 -36.72 -2.91
N VAL A 114 5.61 -35.62 -3.68
CA VAL A 114 6.60 -34.55 -3.54
C VAL A 114 5.90 -33.28 -3.08
N ASP A 115 6.46 -32.65 -2.05
CA ASP A 115 6.02 -31.34 -1.58
C ASP A 115 6.75 -30.27 -2.40
N ILE A 116 5.99 -29.48 -3.16
CA ILE A 116 6.50 -28.34 -3.90
C ILE A 116 6.48 -27.14 -2.95
N THR A 117 7.65 -26.54 -2.73
CA THR A 117 7.85 -25.44 -1.79
C THR A 117 8.47 -24.23 -2.46
N SER A 118 8.56 -23.10 -1.76
CA SER A 118 9.25 -21.91 -2.23
C SER A 118 10.72 -22.16 -2.60
N ASN A 119 11.39 -23.15 -2.01
CA ASN A 119 12.78 -23.47 -2.37
C ASN A 119 12.93 -23.99 -3.80
N ASN A 120 11.86 -24.53 -4.39
CA ASN A 120 11.84 -25.00 -5.77
C ASN A 120 11.71 -23.86 -6.81
N LEU A 121 11.62 -22.60 -6.37
CA LEU A 121 11.63 -21.43 -7.26
C LEU A 121 13.07 -20.96 -7.49
N ASP A 122 13.54 -21.00 -8.74
CA ASP A 122 14.87 -20.55 -9.13
C ASP A 122 14.80 -19.30 -10.00
N ILE A 123 15.71 -18.34 -9.78
CA ILE A 123 15.79 -17.15 -10.62
C ILE A 123 16.32 -17.54 -11.99
N VAL A 124 15.66 -17.05 -13.05
CA VAL A 124 16.17 -17.12 -14.41
C VAL A 124 17.21 -16.01 -14.59
N PRO A 125 18.48 -16.31 -14.90
CA PRO A 125 19.49 -15.29 -15.12
C PRO A 125 19.05 -14.30 -16.21
N SER A 126 19.09 -13.01 -15.88
CA SER A 126 18.76 -11.94 -16.83
C SER A 126 19.76 -11.97 -18.00
N GLY A 127 19.26 -12.15 -19.22
CA GLY A 127 20.06 -12.05 -20.45
C GLY A 127 20.64 -13.37 -21.02
N GLY A 128 20.14 -14.54 -20.60
CA GLY A 128 20.65 -15.82 -21.13
C GLY A 128 19.65 -16.97 -21.24
N GLY A 129 18.36 -16.74 -20.98
CA GLY A 129 17.32 -17.76 -21.15
C GLY A 129 16.70 -17.75 -22.54
N GLU A 130 16.13 -18.88 -22.97
CA GLU A 130 15.32 -19.08 -24.20
C GLU A 130 14.16 -18.08 -24.35
N PHE A 131 13.89 -17.30 -23.30
CA PHE A 131 12.78 -16.36 -23.17
C PHE A 131 13.20 -14.93 -22.79
N GLY A 132 14.49 -14.60 -22.88
CA GLY A 132 14.95 -13.21 -22.78
C GLY A 132 14.54 -12.47 -24.04
N GLY A 133 13.42 -11.75 -23.98
CA GLY A 133 13.00 -10.91 -25.11
C GLY A 133 14.05 -9.84 -25.39
N ASP A 134 14.27 -9.56 -26.67
CA ASP A 134 15.18 -8.54 -27.20
C ASP A 134 14.79 -7.09 -26.82
N ASP A 135 13.80 -6.93 -25.93
CA ASP A 135 13.27 -5.65 -25.47
C ASP A 135 14.15 -5.12 -24.34
N GLU A 136 15.31 -4.61 -24.74
CA GLU A 136 16.22 -3.90 -23.85
C GLU A 136 15.66 -2.50 -23.60
N GLY A 137 14.81 -2.40 -22.56
CA GLY A 137 14.48 -1.09 -21.98
C GLY A 137 15.75 -0.31 -21.65
N GLU A 138 15.61 1.01 -21.49
CA GLU A 138 16.75 1.91 -21.28
C GLU A 138 17.69 1.40 -20.19
N GLU A 139 19.00 1.41 -20.49
CA GLU A 139 20.01 0.98 -19.54
C GLU A 139 19.92 1.76 -18.22
N GLY A 140 20.31 1.08 -17.15
CA GLY A 140 20.09 1.56 -15.80
C GLY A 140 21.05 0.95 -14.80
N ASP A 141 21.20 1.64 -13.68
CA ASP A 141 22.07 1.22 -12.59
C ASP A 141 21.38 0.27 -11.60
N GLU A 142 20.10 -0.05 -11.80
CA GLU A 142 19.31 -0.85 -10.86
C GLU A 142 19.90 -2.24 -10.64
N LEU A 143 20.43 -2.86 -11.71
CA LEU A 143 21.10 -4.17 -11.62
C LEU A 143 22.33 -4.14 -10.72
N GLN A 144 23.07 -3.02 -10.69
CA GLN A 144 24.26 -2.86 -9.84
C GLN A 144 23.89 -2.66 -8.37
N LYS A 145 22.69 -2.13 -8.11
CA LYS A 145 22.15 -1.88 -6.77
C LYS A 145 21.42 -3.08 -6.17
N ARG A 146 21.24 -4.17 -6.93
CA ARG A 146 20.64 -5.41 -6.44
C ARG A 146 21.60 -6.17 -5.54
N PRO A 147 21.20 -6.54 -4.32
CA PRO A 147 21.94 -7.54 -3.56
C PRO A 147 21.87 -8.90 -4.27
N PRO A 148 22.84 -9.81 -4.04
CA PRO A 148 22.93 -11.09 -4.75
C PRO A 148 21.74 -12.02 -4.52
N ASN A 149 21.02 -11.84 -3.41
CA ASN A 149 19.83 -12.61 -3.04
C ASN A 149 18.51 -11.92 -3.42
N PHE A 150 18.55 -10.78 -4.11
CA PHE A 150 17.35 -10.03 -4.50
C PHE A 150 16.39 -10.87 -5.32
N GLY A 151 15.11 -10.88 -4.95
CA GLY A 151 14.07 -11.63 -5.64
C GLY A 151 14.05 -13.13 -5.32
N LEU A 152 14.99 -13.67 -4.55
CA LEU A 152 14.89 -15.04 -4.03
C LEU A 152 13.80 -15.11 -2.95
N PRO A 153 13.11 -16.25 -2.81
CA PRO A 153 12.23 -16.49 -1.67
C PRO A 153 12.96 -16.32 -0.34
N VAL A 154 12.30 -15.67 0.62
CA VAL A 154 12.84 -15.49 1.97
C VAL A 154 13.11 -16.86 2.60
N GLY A 155 14.32 -17.06 3.12
CA GLY A 155 14.73 -18.33 3.73
C GLY A 155 15.09 -19.44 2.74
N LYS A 156 15.25 -19.14 1.44
CA LYS A 156 15.71 -20.14 0.47
C LYS A 156 17.03 -20.76 0.94
N ASP A 157 17.04 -22.09 1.04
CA ASP A 157 18.16 -22.92 1.49
C ASP A 157 18.65 -22.67 2.95
N ASP A 158 17.90 -21.92 3.76
CA ASP A 158 18.19 -21.74 5.19
C ASP A 158 17.56 -22.88 6.02
N PRO A 159 18.36 -23.72 6.71
CA PRO A 159 17.82 -24.81 7.52
C PRO A 159 16.98 -24.33 8.72
N ASN A 160 17.13 -23.07 9.15
CA ASN A 160 16.38 -22.53 10.28
C ASN A 160 15.03 -21.93 9.87
N THR A 161 14.79 -21.72 8.57
CA THR A 161 13.58 -21.09 8.06
C THR A 161 12.83 -22.08 7.18
N PRO A 162 11.68 -22.62 7.63
CA PRO A 162 10.94 -23.58 6.82
C PRO A 162 10.41 -22.90 5.54
N PRO A 163 10.51 -23.55 4.37
CA PRO A 163 10.03 -22.98 3.13
C PRO A 163 8.51 -22.98 3.08
N VAL A 164 7.94 -22.08 2.27
CA VAL A 164 6.49 -21.98 2.08
C VAL A 164 6.02 -23.15 1.22
N LEU A 165 5.16 -24.01 1.75
CA LEU A 165 4.52 -25.07 0.97
C LEU A 165 3.57 -24.44 -0.07
N LEU A 166 3.72 -24.81 -1.34
CA LEU A 166 2.90 -24.33 -2.46
C LEU A 166 1.83 -25.35 -2.84
N CYS A 167 2.23 -26.60 -3.04
CA CYS A 167 1.30 -27.70 -3.28
C CYS A 167 1.99 -29.05 -3.05
N ARG A 168 1.21 -30.12 -3.09
CA ARG A 168 1.73 -31.49 -3.03
C ARG A 168 1.30 -32.23 -4.28
N ILE A 169 2.25 -32.88 -4.93
CA ILE A 169 2.02 -33.63 -6.17
C ILE A 169 2.23 -35.12 -5.93
N ARG A 170 1.45 -35.96 -6.62
CA ARG A 170 1.57 -37.43 -6.61
C ARG A 170 2.25 -37.93 -7.89
N LYS A 171 2.55 -39.22 -7.90
CA LYS A 171 3.12 -39.93 -9.07
C LYS A 171 2.37 -39.58 -10.36
N GLY A 172 3.12 -39.17 -11.37
CA GLY A 172 2.62 -38.82 -12.70
C GLY A 172 2.13 -37.38 -12.82
N GLN A 173 2.13 -36.60 -11.73
CA GLN A 173 1.83 -35.17 -11.78
C GLN A 173 3.12 -34.36 -11.90
N GLU A 174 2.98 -33.23 -12.60
CA GLU A 174 4.02 -32.24 -12.85
C GLU A 174 3.44 -30.83 -12.72
N LEU A 175 4.32 -29.91 -12.36
CA LEU A 175 4.06 -28.48 -12.34
C LEU A 175 5.24 -27.76 -12.98
N ARG A 176 4.95 -27.07 -14.09
CA ARG A 176 5.90 -26.26 -14.85
C ARG A 176 5.32 -24.87 -15.06
N LEU A 177 5.96 -23.87 -14.47
CA LEU A 177 5.50 -22.49 -14.52
C LEU A 177 6.66 -21.50 -14.44
N ARG A 178 6.38 -20.28 -14.92
CA ARG A 178 7.26 -19.12 -14.83
C ARG A 178 6.52 -18.03 -14.07
N CYS A 179 7.21 -17.41 -13.13
CA CYS A 179 6.72 -16.32 -12.32
C CYS A 179 7.46 -15.04 -12.66
N ILE A 180 6.72 -13.96 -12.86
CA ILE A 180 7.28 -12.64 -13.11
C ILE A 180 6.92 -11.79 -11.90
N ALA A 181 7.95 -11.44 -11.14
CA ALA A 181 7.85 -10.60 -9.96
C ALA A 181 8.08 -9.14 -10.33
N LYS A 182 7.23 -8.27 -9.78
CA LYS A 182 7.22 -6.83 -10.05
C LYS A 182 7.29 -6.04 -8.75
N LYS A 183 7.79 -4.82 -8.88
CA LYS A 183 7.75 -3.80 -7.82
C LYS A 183 6.31 -3.30 -7.63
N GLY A 184 5.85 -3.26 -6.39
CA GLY A 184 4.53 -2.74 -6.03
C GLY A 184 4.49 -2.26 -4.59
N THR A 185 3.34 -1.73 -4.18
CA THR A 185 3.09 -1.25 -2.79
C THR A 185 1.86 -1.93 -2.20
N ALA A 186 1.76 -1.99 -0.88
CA ALA A 186 0.64 -2.68 -0.23
C ALA A 186 -0.72 -2.02 -0.49
N LYS A 187 -0.74 -0.75 -0.93
CA LYS A 187 -1.95 -0.07 -1.41
C LYS A 187 -2.55 -0.69 -2.67
N GLU A 188 -1.71 -1.27 -3.53
CA GLU A 188 -2.18 -1.97 -4.73
C GLU A 188 -2.67 -3.38 -4.38
N HIS A 189 -1.90 -4.11 -3.57
CA HIS A 189 -2.28 -5.42 -3.05
C HIS A 189 -1.46 -5.78 -1.79
N ALA A 190 -2.08 -6.42 -0.80
CA ALA A 190 -1.45 -6.76 0.48
C ALA A 190 -0.16 -7.61 0.34
N LYS A 191 0.01 -8.34 -0.77
CA LYS A 191 1.22 -9.12 -1.08
C LYS A 191 2.50 -8.29 -1.08
N TRP A 192 2.41 -6.98 -1.33
CA TRP A 192 3.55 -6.07 -1.32
C TRP A 192 3.78 -5.37 0.03
N SER A 193 3.04 -5.70 1.08
CA SER A 193 3.41 -5.21 2.42
C SER A 193 4.71 -5.87 2.86
N PRO A 194 5.72 -5.11 3.33
CA PRO A 194 6.90 -5.67 4.00
C PRO A 194 6.65 -5.97 5.49
N CYS A 195 5.53 -5.50 6.04
CA CYS A 195 5.22 -5.63 7.46
C CYS A 195 4.19 -6.74 7.68
N THR A 196 4.41 -7.54 8.72
CA THR A 196 3.37 -8.41 9.27
C THR A 196 2.45 -7.61 10.18
N GLY A 197 3.03 -6.75 11.03
CA GLY A 197 2.31 -5.91 11.97
C GLY A 197 3.13 -4.73 12.45
N VAL A 198 2.44 -3.69 12.88
CA VAL A 198 3.04 -2.56 13.60
C VAL A 198 2.26 -2.34 14.88
N GLY A 199 2.82 -2.84 15.98
CA GLY A 199 2.41 -2.52 17.34
C GLY A 199 2.55 -1.02 17.57
N PHE A 200 1.51 -0.42 18.14
CA PHE A 200 1.42 1.01 18.36
C PHE A 200 0.60 1.28 19.61
N GLU A 201 1.23 1.90 20.60
CA GLU A 201 0.61 2.26 21.86
C GLU A 201 1.10 3.64 22.31
N TYR A 202 0.25 4.38 23.02
CA TYR A 202 0.62 5.58 23.75
C TYR A 202 -0.30 5.68 24.98
N ASP A 203 0.15 6.38 26.02
CA ASP A 203 -0.61 6.58 27.26
C ASP A 203 -1.16 5.27 27.88
N PRO A 204 -0.26 4.35 28.30
CA PRO A 204 -0.63 3.02 28.79
C PRO A 204 -1.52 3.04 30.04
N HIS A 205 -1.49 4.13 30.81
CA HIS A 205 -2.31 4.33 32.00
C HIS A 205 -3.60 5.14 31.74
N ASN A 206 -3.88 5.50 30.49
CA ASN A 206 -5.04 6.30 30.08
C ASN A 206 -5.17 7.63 30.85
N LYS A 207 -4.05 8.31 31.12
CA LYS A 207 -4.00 9.62 31.77
C LYS A 207 -4.74 10.68 30.97
N LEU A 208 -4.69 10.59 29.64
CA LEU A 208 -5.34 11.51 28.70
C LEU A 208 -6.85 11.22 28.55
N ARG A 209 -7.32 10.07 29.05
CA ARG A 209 -8.72 9.62 28.93
C ARG A 209 -9.19 9.54 27.47
N HIS A 210 -8.28 9.19 26.55
CA HIS A 210 -8.60 8.97 25.14
C HIS A 210 -9.46 7.73 24.93
N THR A 211 -9.49 6.81 25.90
CA THR A 211 -10.43 5.69 25.93
C THR A 211 -11.25 5.69 27.21
N THR A 212 -12.45 5.13 27.16
CA THR A 212 -13.27 4.82 28.35
C THR A 212 -13.33 3.31 28.48
N TYR A 213 -12.71 2.79 29.54
CA TYR A 213 -12.71 1.35 29.79
C TYR A 213 -14.13 0.87 30.09
N TRP A 214 -14.57 -0.14 29.35
CA TRP A 214 -15.76 -0.90 29.70
C TRP A 214 -15.43 -1.77 30.92
N CYS A 215 -16.31 -1.82 31.92
CA CYS A 215 -16.13 -2.72 33.06
C CYS A 215 -17.48 -3.17 33.61
N GLU A 216 -17.51 -4.32 34.25
CA GLU A 216 -18.68 -4.80 35.00
C GLU A 216 -18.63 -4.34 36.46
N VAL A 217 -17.43 -4.39 37.06
CA VAL A 217 -17.21 -4.16 38.49
C VAL A 217 -16.11 -3.13 38.72
N ASP A 218 -14.91 -3.38 38.19
CA ASP A 218 -13.76 -2.50 38.40
C ASP A 218 -12.83 -2.51 37.17
N ALA A 219 -12.72 -1.35 36.52
CA ALA A 219 -11.87 -1.16 35.36
C ALA A 219 -10.39 -1.47 35.64
N ARG A 220 -9.88 -1.16 36.85
CA ARG A 220 -8.46 -1.40 37.19
C ARG A 220 -8.14 -2.88 37.36
N ALA A 221 -9.11 -3.67 37.81
CA ALA A 221 -8.96 -5.11 37.97
C ALA A 221 -9.22 -5.88 36.67
N GLU A 222 -10.12 -5.40 35.81
CA GLU A 222 -10.54 -6.07 34.57
C GLU A 222 -9.58 -5.82 33.40
N TRP A 223 -8.97 -4.64 33.31
CA TRP A 223 -8.05 -4.31 32.21
C TRP A 223 -6.60 -4.48 32.64
N PRO A 224 -5.86 -5.44 32.04
CA PRO A 224 -4.46 -5.62 32.36
C PRO A 224 -3.63 -4.44 31.86
N LEU A 225 -2.65 -4.03 32.67
CA LEU A 225 -1.66 -3.04 32.26
C LEU A 225 -0.74 -3.63 31.19
N SER A 226 -0.39 -2.81 30.20
CA SER A 226 0.58 -3.19 29.18
C SER A 226 2.00 -3.25 29.74
N GLU A 227 2.91 -3.90 29.02
CA GLU A 227 4.33 -3.90 29.37
C GLU A 227 4.94 -2.49 29.35
N ASN A 228 4.41 -1.62 28.49
CA ASN A 228 4.84 -0.22 28.37
C ASN A 228 4.44 0.62 29.59
N ALA A 229 3.42 0.20 30.35
CA ALA A 229 3.00 0.86 31.59
C ALA A 229 4.12 0.91 32.65
N LYS A 230 5.12 0.02 32.58
CA LYS A 230 6.27 -0.01 33.51
C LYS A 230 7.20 1.19 33.34
N GLU A 231 7.15 1.87 32.20
CA GLU A 231 8.01 3.02 31.89
C GLU A 231 7.37 4.38 32.17
N GLU A 232 6.12 4.39 32.63
CA GLU A 232 5.40 5.59 32.98
C GLU A 232 4.82 5.48 34.38
N GLU A 233 4.85 6.58 35.12
CA GLU A 233 4.25 6.62 36.45
C GLU A 233 2.73 6.47 36.35
N PRO A 234 2.08 5.66 37.21
CA PRO A 234 0.63 5.58 37.24
C PRO A 234 0.00 6.93 37.66
N PRO A 235 -1.21 7.26 37.16
CA PRO A 235 -1.93 8.45 37.60
C PRO A 235 -2.24 8.37 39.09
N ARG A 236 -2.08 9.49 39.79
CA ARG A 236 -2.46 9.58 41.21
C ARG A 236 -3.91 9.99 41.34
N ASP A 237 -4.61 9.39 42.29
CA ASP A 237 -6.06 9.59 42.48
C ASP A 237 -6.41 10.99 43.03
N ASP A 238 -5.44 11.69 43.62
CA ASP A 238 -5.57 13.04 44.17
C ASP A 238 -5.33 14.15 43.13
N GLU A 239 -4.74 13.83 41.98
CA GLU A 239 -4.44 14.80 40.94
C GLU A 239 -5.65 15.09 40.06
N SER A 240 -5.90 16.38 39.79
CA SER A 240 -6.91 16.79 38.83
C SER A 240 -6.50 16.41 37.41
N PHE A 241 -7.48 16.01 36.58
CA PHE A 241 -7.23 15.70 35.17
C PHE A 241 -6.63 16.89 34.42
N ASP A 242 -5.53 16.65 33.71
CA ASP A 242 -4.88 17.65 32.86
C ASP A 242 -5.51 17.66 31.46
N TYR A 243 -6.33 18.67 31.21
CA TYR A 243 -7.00 18.89 29.92
C TYR A 243 -6.06 19.42 28.83
N MET A 244 -4.85 19.87 29.19
CA MET A 244 -3.86 20.43 28.26
C MET A 244 -2.79 19.42 27.87
N ALA A 245 -2.72 18.29 28.59
CA ALA A 245 -1.80 17.20 28.30
C ALA A 245 -2.03 16.68 26.87
N LYS A 246 -0.91 16.33 26.21
CA LYS A 246 -0.89 15.77 24.87
C LYS A 246 -0.11 14.45 24.87
N PRO A 247 -0.39 13.54 23.92
CA PRO A 247 0.42 12.36 23.76
C PRO A 247 1.82 12.74 23.23
N GLU A 248 2.86 12.46 24.02
CA GLU A 248 4.25 12.83 23.69
C GLU A 248 5.14 11.61 23.42
N LYS A 249 4.79 10.45 23.99
CA LYS A 249 5.57 9.21 23.95
C LYS A 249 4.79 8.09 23.26
N PHE A 250 5.37 7.53 22.21
CA PHE A 250 4.75 6.50 21.37
C PHE A 250 5.61 5.24 21.34
N TYR A 251 5.01 4.11 21.67
CA TYR A 251 5.64 2.81 21.70
C TYR A 251 5.36 2.07 20.39
N PHE A 252 6.41 1.72 19.67
CA PHE A 252 6.35 0.99 18.41
C PHE A 252 6.97 -0.39 18.54
N ASP A 253 6.34 -1.36 17.87
CA ASP A 253 6.91 -2.67 17.59
C ASP A 253 6.64 -3.02 16.13
N VAL A 254 7.65 -2.89 15.27
CA VAL A 254 7.52 -3.15 13.83
C VAL A 254 8.02 -4.55 13.54
N GLU A 255 7.14 -5.40 13.02
CA GLU A 255 7.43 -6.78 12.63
C GLU A 255 7.37 -6.93 11.11
N THR A 256 8.37 -7.60 10.52
CA THR A 256 8.48 -7.82 9.07
C THR A 256 8.36 -9.29 8.70
N ASP A 257 7.86 -9.54 7.48
CA ASP A 257 7.74 -10.88 6.91
C ASP A 257 9.07 -11.44 6.35
N GLY A 258 10.17 -10.68 6.55
CA GLY A 258 11.51 -11.02 6.10
C GLY A 258 11.86 -10.58 4.66
N LYS A 259 10.92 -9.96 3.91
CA LYS A 259 11.25 -9.36 2.60
C LYS A 259 12.29 -8.24 2.74
N VAL A 260 12.16 -7.47 3.82
CA VAL A 260 12.99 -6.30 4.14
C VAL A 260 13.31 -6.34 5.64
N ALA A 261 14.51 -5.91 6.02
CA ALA A 261 14.90 -5.88 7.43
C ALA A 261 14.05 -4.85 8.21
N PRO A 262 13.67 -5.10 9.49
CA PRO A 262 12.83 -4.18 10.27
C PRO A 262 13.38 -2.77 10.39
N ARG A 263 14.69 -2.64 10.58
CA ARG A 263 15.37 -1.34 10.61
C ARG A 263 15.26 -0.59 9.28
N GLU A 264 15.38 -1.32 8.16
CA GLU A 264 15.27 -0.74 6.83
C GLU A 264 13.83 -0.30 6.54
N VAL A 265 12.82 -1.05 7.00
CA VAL A 265 11.40 -0.66 6.92
C VAL A 265 11.15 0.69 7.61
N VAL A 266 11.61 0.87 8.84
CA VAL A 266 11.42 2.14 9.57
C VAL A 266 12.16 3.29 8.88
N LEU A 267 13.41 3.08 8.48
CA LEU A 267 14.22 4.10 7.80
C LEU A 267 13.58 4.52 6.47
N LYS A 268 13.22 3.55 5.62
CA LYS A 268 12.57 3.83 4.34
C LYS A 268 11.18 4.43 4.53
N GLY A 269 10.48 4.07 5.61
CA GLY A 269 9.18 4.65 5.91
C GLY A 269 9.28 6.16 6.15
N LEU A 270 10.34 6.60 6.84
CA LEU A 270 10.60 8.03 7.04
C LEU A 270 11.01 8.74 5.74
N ILE A 271 11.88 8.11 4.94
CA ILE A 271 12.30 8.65 3.63
C ILE A 271 11.11 8.80 2.69
N GLU A 272 10.26 7.78 2.60
CA GLU A 272 9.06 7.80 1.75
C GLU A 272 8.06 8.88 2.21
N LEU A 273 7.90 9.06 3.52
CA LEU A 273 7.08 10.15 4.05
C LEU A 273 7.66 11.53 3.68
N GLN A 274 8.99 11.70 3.76
CA GLN A 274 9.68 12.92 3.33
C GLN A 274 9.48 13.19 1.84
N THR A 275 9.63 12.17 0.99
CA THR A 275 9.39 12.27 -0.47
C THR A 275 7.98 12.74 -0.77
N LYS A 276 6.96 12.20 -0.09
CA LYS A 276 5.57 12.61 -0.28
C LYS A 276 5.33 14.06 0.09
N LEU A 277 5.92 14.53 1.19
CA LEU A 277 5.85 15.95 1.57
C LEU A 277 6.59 16.83 0.55
N GLY A 278 7.76 16.40 0.08
CA GLY A 278 8.52 17.07 -0.97
C GLY A 278 7.72 17.23 -2.26
N ASN A 279 6.98 16.19 -2.67
CA ASN A 279 6.12 16.25 -3.86
C ASN A 279 4.98 17.28 -3.72
N ILE A 280 4.42 17.44 -2.52
CA ILE A 280 3.41 18.48 -2.25
C ILE A 280 4.04 19.87 -2.39
N ILE A 281 5.22 20.07 -1.80
CA ILE A 281 5.96 21.34 -1.91
C ILE A 281 6.24 21.66 -3.38
N HIS A 282 6.78 20.70 -4.13
CA HIS A 282 7.06 20.86 -5.56
C HIS A 282 5.79 21.18 -6.38
N GLY A 283 4.67 20.52 -6.08
CA GLY A 283 3.39 20.79 -6.73
C GLY A 283 2.83 22.19 -6.44
N LEU A 284 3.15 22.78 -5.28
CA LEU A 284 2.80 24.16 -4.95
C LEU A 284 3.73 25.18 -5.61
N THR A 285 5.03 24.89 -5.70
CA THR A 285 6.01 25.81 -6.30
C THR A 285 5.90 25.85 -7.82
N SER A 286 5.74 24.70 -8.48
CA SER A 286 5.64 24.60 -9.96
C SER A 286 4.43 25.34 -10.54
N ARG A 287 3.37 25.53 -9.76
CA ARG A 287 2.17 26.28 -10.18
C ARG A 287 2.39 27.79 -10.28
N ASN A 288 3.48 28.33 -9.70
CA ASN A 288 3.78 29.76 -9.69
C ASN A 288 4.76 30.20 -10.81
N GLU A 289 5.35 29.27 -11.57
CA GLU A 289 6.35 29.61 -12.60
C GLU A 289 5.74 29.86 -14.00
N PHE A 290 4.43 29.66 -14.18
CA PHE A 290 3.73 29.88 -15.47
C PHE A 290 2.86 31.14 -15.52
N ASP A 291 2.85 31.98 -14.48
CA ASP A 291 2.00 33.19 -14.43
C ASP A 291 2.83 34.50 -14.42
N GLY A 292 4.05 34.47 -14.95
CA GLY A 292 4.95 35.63 -15.05
C GLY A 292 5.49 35.85 -16.46
N ASP A 293 4.92 36.83 -17.17
CA ASP A 293 5.49 37.55 -18.32
C ASP A 293 5.99 36.72 -19.53
N THR A 294 5.06 36.42 -20.46
CA THR A 294 5.40 36.41 -21.89
C THR A 294 4.64 37.54 -22.58
N VAL A 295 5.23 38.73 -22.48
CA VAL A 295 4.89 39.85 -23.36
C VAL A 295 5.14 39.40 -24.79
N ALA A 296 4.09 39.44 -25.60
CA ALA A 296 4.12 39.13 -27.02
C ALA A 296 5.17 39.98 -27.76
N ALA A 297 6.34 39.41 -28.04
CA ALA A 297 7.26 39.94 -29.02
C ALA A 297 6.82 39.43 -30.41
N GLY A 298 6.04 40.26 -31.10
CA GLY A 298 5.58 40.01 -32.45
C GLY A 298 6.74 39.80 -33.42
N VAL A 299 6.69 38.70 -34.18
CA VAL A 299 7.52 38.52 -35.37
C VAL A 299 6.68 38.94 -36.57
N ALA A 300 7.09 40.03 -37.21
CA ALA A 300 6.42 40.66 -38.34
C ALA A 300 6.45 39.75 -39.59
N ALA A 301 5.31 39.69 -40.30
CA ALA A 301 5.19 39.03 -41.59
C ALA A 301 5.94 39.82 -42.69
N PRO A 302 6.74 39.17 -43.56
CA PRO A 302 7.31 39.84 -44.72
C PRO A 302 6.25 39.98 -45.82
N GLN A 303 5.98 41.23 -46.17
CA GLN A 303 5.05 41.68 -47.20
C GLN A 303 5.66 41.50 -48.61
N ALA A 304 4.85 40.98 -49.53
CA ALA A 304 5.23 40.69 -50.91
C ALA A 304 5.55 41.96 -51.72
N ASN A 305 6.60 41.90 -52.56
CA ASN A 305 6.77 42.81 -53.69
C ASN A 305 7.18 42.00 -54.95
N GLY A 306 6.52 42.32 -56.06
CA GLY A 306 6.36 41.44 -57.22
C GLY A 306 7.44 41.53 -58.30
N GLY A 307 7.34 40.61 -59.26
CA GLY A 307 8.06 40.63 -60.53
C GLY A 307 7.78 39.37 -61.37
N ARG A 308 6.78 39.45 -62.27
CA ARG A 308 6.50 38.46 -63.33
C ARG A 308 7.55 38.56 -64.46
N PRO A 309 7.65 37.55 -65.35
CA PRO A 309 7.10 37.80 -66.70
C PRO A 309 6.30 36.64 -67.30
N GLN A 310 5.33 37.05 -68.14
CA GLN A 310 4.83 36.48 -69.42
C GLN A 310 4.62 34.96 -69.59
N GLN A 311 3.73 34.43 -70.43
CA GLN A 311 2.61 34.91 -71.24
C GLN A 311 2.12 33.63 -71.96
N ASN A 312 0.83 33.32 -71.88
CA ASN A 312 -0.01 32.87 -72.99
C ASN A 312 -1.40 32.57 -72.45
N GLY A 313 -2.40 33.17 -73.08
CA GLY A 313 -3.80 33.06 -72.69
C GLY A 313 -4.65 32.31 -73.70
N TRP A 314 -5.93 32.30 -73.34
CA TRP A 314 -7.15 32.14 -74.14
C TRP A 314 -7.72 30.73 -74.33
N GLY A 315 -8.94 30.57 -73.79
CA GLY A 315 -9.87 29.48 -74.04
C GLY A 315 -10.99 29.44 -72.99
N ALA A 316 -12.06 30.20 -73.20
CA ALA A 316 -13.19 30.42 -72.29
C ALA A 316 -14.38 29.48 -72.55
N ALA A 317 -15.14 29.15 -71.48
CA ALA A 317 -16.62 28.99 -71.39
C ALA A 317 -16.95 28.47 -69.96
N ALA A 318 -17.59 29.22 -69.04
CA ALA A 318 -19.04 29.53 -68.92
C ALA A 318 -19.90 28.24 -68.77
N SER A 319 -20.69 27.92 -67.73
CA SER A 319 -21.37 28.63 -66.60
C SER A 319 -22.02 27.54 -65.66
N PRO A 320 -22.95 27.82 -64.71
CA PRO A 320 -22.79 28.60 -63.47
C PRO A 320 -23.44 27.97 -62.18
N ALA A 321 -22.94 28.46 -61.04
CA ALA A 321 -23.59 28.93 -59.78
C ALA A 321 -24.84 28.27 -59.14
N GLN A 322 -24.73 28.01 -57.81
CA GLN A 322 -25.54 28.50 -56.65
C GLN A 322 -25.41 27.49 -55.48
N ASN A 323 -25.49 27.78 -54.17
CA ASN A 323 -25.35 28.94 -53.27
C ASN A 323 -25.40 28.33 -51.83
N SER A 324 -24.73 28.99 -50.87
CA SER A 324 -25.03 29.10 -49.42
C SER A 324 -24.96 27.90 -48.43
N GLY A 325 -24.27 28.15 -47.30
CA GLY A 325 -24.39 27.49 -45.99
C GLY A 325 -23.48 26.27 -45.82
N GLY A 326 -22.70 26.04 -44.76
CA GLY A 326 -22.63 26.59 -43.41
C GLY A 326 -22.12 25.46 -42.50
N TRP A 327 -21.20 25.80 -41.59
CA TRP A 327 -20.74 25.02 -40.42
C TRP A 327 -19.74 23.86 -40.63
N GLY A 328 -18.50 24.13 -40.22
CA GLY A 328 -17.52 23.12 -39.85
C GLY A 328 -17.78 22.57 -38.45
N ALA A 329 -17.38 21.31 -38.24
CA ALA A 329 -17.31 20.66 -36.94
C ALA A 329 -15.85 20.28 -36.67
N ALA A 330 -15.30 20.84 -35.60
CA ALA A 330 -14.05 20.44 -34.97
C ALA A 330 -14.36 19.64 -33.70
N SER A 331 -13.57 18.60 -33.47
CA SER A 331 -13.52 17.78 -32.25
C SER A 331 -13.09 18.59 -31.03
N PRO A 332 -13.56 18.28 -29.80
CA PRO A 332 -12.94 18.80 -28.59
C PRO A 332 -12.06 17.76 -27.90
N ALA A 333 -10.85 18.18 -27.59
CA ALA A 333 -9.99 17.62 -26.55
C ALA A 333 -10.44 18.14 -25.18
N ASN A 334 -10.45 17.29 -24.16
CA ASN A 334 -10.82 17.66 -22.79
C ASN A 334 -9.58 17.90 -21.93
N GLY A 335 -9.47 19.12 -21.41
CA GLY A 335 -8.52 19.56 -20.40
C GLY A 335 -9.20 19.82 -19.06
N ALA A 336 -8.38 19.85 -18.02
CA ALA A 336 -8.70 19.92 -16.60
C ALA A 336 -9.27 21.29 -16.13
N GLY A 337 -9.99 21.24 -15.00
CA GLY A 337 -10.34 22.34 -14.10
C GLY A 337 -11.13 21.75 -12.92
N GLY A 338 -10.93 22.04 -11.64
CA GLY A 338 -10.53 23.28 -10.99
C GLY A 338 -11.58 23.55 -9.91
N TRP A 339 -11.26 23.23 -8.66
CA TRP A 339 -12.17 23.35 -7.51
C TRP A 339 -12.30 24.82 -7.08
N GLY A 340 -13.54 25.32 -7.00
CA GLY A 340 -13.86 26.65 -6.49
C GLY A 340 -15.33 26.73 -6.08
N SER A 341 -15.57 26.94 -4.79
CA SER A 341 -16.85 26.99 -4.09
C SER A 341 -17.75 28.16 -4.50
N THR A 342 -19.04 27.90 -4.74
CA THR A 342 -20.14 28.83 -4.41
C THR A 342 -21.43 28.03 -4.19
N SER A 343 -22.05 28.23 -3.02
CA SER A 343 -23.41 27.74 -2.70
C SER A 343 -24.47 28.46 -3.55
N PRO A 344 -25.60 27.79 -3.84
CA PRO A 344 -26.86 28.48 -3.58
C PRO A 344 -27.92 27.60 -2.89
N ARG A 345 -28.65 28.29 -2.00
CA ARG A 345 -29.91 27.90 -1.37
C ARG A 345 -31.04 27.70 -2.40
N GLY A 346 -31.98 26.83 -2.02
CA GLY A 346 -33.38 26.81 -2.49
C GLY A 346 -33.63 25.76 -3.57
N GLY A 347 -34.62 24.88 -3.50
CA GLY A 347 -35.78 24.74 -2.63
C GLY A 347 -36.85 23.97 -3.40
N GLY A 348 -37.52 23.02 -2.73
CA GLY A 348 -38.68 22.26 -3.24
C GLY A 348 -38.32 21.00 -4.04
N ALA A 349 -39.01 19.86 -3.94
CA ALA A 349 -40.18 19.49 -3.17
C ALA A 349 -40.20 17.94 -3.13
N TRP A 350 -40.49 17.36 -1.96
CA TRP A 350 -40.81 15.93 -1.83
C TRP A 350 -42.20 15.83 -1.20
N GLY A 351 -43.13 15.29 -1.98
CA GLY A 351 -44.46 14.91 -1.51
C GLY A 351 -44.47 13.43 -1.16
N SER A 352 -44.81 13.12 0.09
CA SER A 352 -45.66 11.98 0.44
C SER A 352 -46.11 12.19 1.88
N GLY A 353 -47.42 12.27 2.09
CA GLY A 353 -48.05 12.59 3.36
C GLY A 353 -48.61 11.35 4.08
N GLY A 354 -48.86 11.56 5.37
CA GLY A 354 -49.69 10.74 6.26
C GLY A 354 -48.86 9.86 7.20
N GLY A 355 -48.77 10.06 8.51
CA GLY A 355 -49.53 10.89 9.44
C GLY A 355 -50.00 10.06 10.64
N ALA A 356 -49.82 10.63 11.84
CA ALA A 356 -50.29 10.20 13.17
C ALA A 356 -49.33 9.34 14.02
N ALA A 357 -49.19 9.47 15.34
CA ALA A 357 -49.34 10.55 16.33
C ALA A 357 -49.20 9.90 17.73
N TRP A 358 -48.30 10.45 18.56
CA TRP A 358 -48.40 10.61 20.02
C TRP A 358 -48.61 9.41 20.98
N GLY A 359 -47.58 9.19 21.83
CA GLY A 359 -47.66 9.46 23.28
C GLY A 359 -48.08 8.33 24.23
N GLY A 360 -47.29 8.15 25.31
CA GLY A 360 -47.80 7.76 26.63
C GLY A 360 -47.24 6.47 27.23
N SER A 361 -46.33 6.59 28.21
CA SER A 361 -46.22 5.62 29.31
C SER A 361 -47.51 5.63 30.14
N PRO A 362 -47.87 4.50 30.79
CA PRO A 362 -47.47 4.33 32.20
C PRO A 362 -47.17 2.88 32.62
N ASN A 363 -46.27 2.73 33.58
CA ASN A 363 -46.24 1.60 34.52
C ASN A 363 -47.29 1.87 35.61
N PRO A 364 -48.06 0.87 36.10
CA PRO A 364 -47.63 0.21 37.34
C PRO A 364 -48.03 -1.28 37.46
N ASN A 365 -47.09 -2.08 37.97
CA ASN A 365 -47.25 -3.09 39.01
C ASN A 365 -48.58 -3.88 39.09
N ALA A 366 -48.57 -5.14 38.65
CA ALA A 366 -49.46 -6.19 39.15
C ALA A 366 -48.76 -7.55 39.03
N GLY A 367 -48.59 -8.21 40.18
CA GLY A 367 -47.93 -9.50 40.29
C GLY A 367 -48.72 -10.64 39.65
N GLY A 368 -47.98 -11.65 39.21
CA GLY A 368 -48.51 -12.89 38.67
C GLY A 368 -47.41 -13.93 38.59
N SER A 369 -47.27 -14.67 39.69
CA SER A 369 -46.44 -15.87 39.82
C SER A 369 -46.65 -16.86 38.68
N ASN A 370 -45.57 -17.37 38.10
CA ASN A 370 -45.50 -18.77 37.69
C ASN A 370 -44.07 -19.28 37.74
N ALA A 371 -43.90 -20.28 38.60
CA ALA A 371 -42.69 -21.00 38.91
C ALA A 371 -42.37 -22.03 37.83
N TRP A 372 -41.12 -22.11 37.36
CA TRP A 372 -40.53 -23.33 36.80
C TRP A 372 -39.03 -23.41 37.13
N GLY A 373 -38.69 -24.35 38.01
CA GLY A 373 -37.58 -25.28 37.82
C GLY A 373 -36.15 -24.79 37.96
N SER A 374 -35.64 -24.80 39.18
CA SER A 374 -34.22 -24.88 39.51
C SER A 374 -33.62 -26.26 39.19
N ALA A 375 -32.43 -26.32 38.62
CA ALA A 375 -31.48 -27.39 38.85
C ALA A 375 -30.04 -26.84 38.79
N SER A 376 -29.35 -26.92 39.93
CA SER A 376 -27.91 -26.67 40.08
C SER A 376 -27.13 -28.01 40.01
N PRO A 377 -25.79 -27.99 39.95
CA PRO A 377 -24.97 -28.91 39.16
C PRO A 377 -24.50 -30.13 39.95
N ASN A 378 -24.09 -31.19 39.23
CA ASN A 378 -23.28 -32.25 39.83
C ASN A 378 -22.07 -32.62 38.96
N ARG A 379 -20.99 -32.96 39.67
CA ARG A 379 -19.60 -33.16 39.26
C ARG A 379 -19.35 -34.51 38.58
N GLY A 380 -18.32 -34.55 37.72
CA GLY A 380 -17.25 -35.58 37.80
C GLY A 380 -17.18 -36.69 36.74
N GLY A 381 -15.96 -36.89 36.20
CA GLY A 381 -15.47 -38.05 35.40
C GLY A 381 -15.37 -37.72 33.90
N GLY A 382 -14.19 -37.65 33.25
CA GLY A 382 -13.24 -38.76 33.01
C GLY A 382 -13.94 -39.81 32.14
N TRP A 383 -13.60 -40.08 30.88
CA TRP A 383 -12.48 -40.92 30.43
C TRP A 383 -12.21 -40.70 28.93
N SER A 384 -10.94 -40.88 28.57
CA SER A 384 -10.38 -41.04 27.21
C SER A 384 -10.81 -42.32 26.51
N VAL A 385 -11.10 -42.26 25.20
CA VAL A 385 -10.44 -42.99 24.09
C VAL A 385 -10.52 -42.11 22.85
#